data_AF-A0A540V769-F1
#
_entry.id   AF-A0A540V769-F1
#
_cell.length_a   1.000
_cell.length_b   1.000
_cell.length_c   1.000
_cell.angle_alpha   90.00
_cell.angle_beta   90.00
_cell.angle_gamma   90.00
#
_symmetry.space_group_name_H-M   'P 1'
#
loop_
_entity.id
_entity.type
_entity.pdbx_description
1 polymer ?
#
loop_
_entity_poly.entity_id
_entity_poly.type
_entity_poly.pdbx_seq_one_letter_code
_entity_poly.pdbx_strand_id
1 'polypeptide(L)'
;GAMMVGRQGSRIWGQRLYDHPLDPVSLYRLNTLLAGAALMIRCGAEAVSLWGWNPDDPALTARALMAKRMVDPIALAFGFTWMALVILGEPGIEHQLRKAPLPVDMWSRWPVLGRALIVIALSFAAALVAVIFR
;
A
#
# COMPACT_ATOMS: atom_id res chain seq x y z
N GLY A 1 -3.27 1.33 0.70
CA GLY A 1 -2.05 2.03 0.27
C GLY A 1 -1.69 3.19 1.18
N ALA A 2 -2.36 4.34 1.03
CA ALA A 2 -1.99 5.61 1.66
C ALA A 2 -1.74 5.57 3.18
N MET A 3 -2.66 4.96 3.95
CA MET A 3 -2.49 4.84 5.41
C MET A 3 -1.21 4.07 5.80
N MET A 4 -0.89 3.01 5.06
CA MET A 4 0.29 2.17 5.30
C MET A 4 1.57 2.93 4.93
N VAL A 5 1.58 3.64 3.79
CA VAL A 5 2.69 4.50 3.38
C VAL A 5 2.95 5.60 4.40
N GLY A 6 1.90 6.35 4.79
CA GLY A 6 2.04 7.44 5.75
C GLY A 6 2.52 6.96 7.12
N ARG A 7 1.97 5.85 7.62
CA ARG A 7 2.36 5.28 8.90
C ARG A 7 3.81 4.78 8.90
N GLN A 8 4.24 4.05 7.87
CA GLN A 8 5.60 3.52 7.83
C GLN A 8 6.61 4.61 7.50
N GLY A 9 6.28 5.55 6.61
CA GLY A 9 7.12 6.70 6.31
C GLY A 9 7.39 7.55 7.54
N SER A 10 6.35 7.84 8.34
CA SER A 10 6.50 8.54 9.62
C SER A 10 7.42 7.81 10.60
N ARG A 11 7.29 6.48 10.69
CA ARG A 11 8.15 5.65 11.57
C ARG A 11 9.59 5.59 11.11
N ILE A 12 9.82 5.40 9.82
CA ILE A 12 11.17 5.41 9.23
C ILE A 12 11.83 6.76 9.47
N TRP A 13 11.09 7.85 9.21
CA TRP A 13 11.61 9.20 9.44
C TRP A 13 11.94 9.47 10.91
N GLY A 14 11.06 9.07 11.83
CA GLY A 14 11.25 9.27 13.26
C GLY A 14 12.40 8.46 13.86
N GLN A 15 12.73 7.30 13.30
CA GLN A 15 13.77 6.40 13.83
C GLN A 15 15.03 6.33 12.97
N ARG A 16 15.15 7.18 11.94
CA ARG A 16 16.28 7.21 10.99
C ARG A 16 17.68 7.36 11.62
N LEU A 17 17.76 7.85 12.85
CA LEU A 17 19.02 8.04 13.58
C LEU A 17 19.42 6.82 14.42
N TYR A 18 18.47 5.94 14.71
CA TYR A 18 18.64 4.81 15.63
C TYR A 18 18.61 3.46 14.91
N ASP A 19 17.78 3.35 13.89
CA ASP A 19 17.59 2.12 13.14
C ASP A 19 18.63 2.01 12.01
N HIS A 20 19.37 0.91 11.96
CA HIS A 20 20.28 0.62 10.86
C HIS A 20 19.47 0.06 9.66
N PRO A 21 19.80 0.38 8.39
CA PRO A 21 19.01 -0.04 7.23
C PRO A 21 18.88 -1.57 7.07
N LEU A 22 19.82 -2.34 7.62
CA LEU A 22 19.82 -3.80 7.57
C LEU A 22 19.16 -4.46 8.78
N ASP A 23 18.66 -3.68 9.74
CA ASP A 23 17.96 -4.25 10.89
C ASP A 23 16.64 -4.89 10.43
N PRO A 24 16.23 -6.03 11.02
CA PRO A 24 14.97 -6.69 10.67
C PRO A 24 13.75 -5.76 10.74
N VAL A 25 13.77 -4.81 11.69
CA VAL A 25 12.72 -3.81 11.85
C VAL A 25 12.69 -2.80 10.70
N SER A 26 13.86 -2.36 10.23
CA SER A 26 14.00 -1.44 9.10
C SER A 26 13.58 -2.10 7.80
N LEU A 27 14.02 -3.34 7.58
CA LEU A 27 13.62 -4.15 6.43
C LEU A 27 12.10 -4.35 6.43
N TYR A 28 11.49 -4.72 7.57
CA TYR A 28 10.04 -4.86 7.68
C TYR A 28 9.29 -3.55 7.35
N ARG A 29 9.73 -2.41 7.88
CA ARG A 29 9.11 -1.10 7.62
C ARG A 29 9.25 -0.68 6.16
N LEU A 30 10.42 -0.87 5.58
CA LEU A 30 10.66 -0.59 4.16
C LEU A 30 9.79 -1.50 3.29
N ASN A 31 9.76 -2.79 3.58
CA ASN A 31 8.97 -3.78 2.86
C ASN A 31 7.47 -3.39 2.87
N THR A 32 6.93 -3.08 4.05
CA THR A 32 5.54 -2.64 4.18
C THR A 32 5.28 -1.27 3.55
N LEU A 33 6.25 -0.36 3.55
CA LEU A 33 6.14 0.91 2.83
C LEU A 33 6.06 0.68 1.31
N LEU A 34 6.95 -0.14 0.74
CA LEU A 34 7.00 -0.44 -0.69
C LEU A 34 5.71 -1.14 -1.16
N ALA A 35 5.22 -2.14 -0.42
CA ALA A 35 3.94 -2.79 -0.70
C ALA A 35 2.77 -1.79 -0.68
N GLY A 36 2.75 -0.93 0.34
CA GLY A 36 1.74 0.12 0.48
C GLY A 36 1.79 1.13 -0.67
N ALA A 37 2.98 1.50 -1.11
CA ALA A 37 3.24 2.45 -2.18
C ALA A 37 2.84 1.87 -3.54
N ALA A 38 3.26 0.63 -3.84
CA ALA A 38 2.86 -0.07 -5.06
C ALA A 38 1.34 -0.08 -5.24
N LEU A 39 0.61 -0.48 -4.19
CA LEU A 39 -0.85 -0.55 -4.20
C LEU A 39 -1.49 0.84 -4.25
N MET A 40 -0.94 1.82 -3.52
CA MET A 40 -1.43 3.20 -3.55
C MET A 40 -1.32 3.81 -4.96
N ILE A 41 -0.17 3.67 -5.60
CA ILE A 41 0.11 4.25 -6.91
C ILE A 41 -0.75 3.54 -7.97
N ARG A 42 -0.76 2.20 -7.96
CA ARG A 42 -1.55 1.40 -8.92
C ARG A 42 -3.05 1.71 -8.82
N CYS A 43 -3.63 1.62 -7.63
CA CYS A 43 -5.06 1.87 -7.44
C CYS A 43 -5.42 3.34 -7.63
N GLY A 44 -4.52 4.28 -7.28
CA GLY A 44 -4.72 5.71 -7.53
C GLY A 44 -4.76 6.02 -9.03
N ALA A 45 -3.84 5.46 -9.82
CA ALA A 45 -3.83 5.61 -11.27
C ALA A 45 -5.08 5.00 -11.93
N GLU A 46 -5.56 3.86 -11.43
CA GLU A 46 -6.83 3.27 -11.88
C GLU A 46 -8.02 4.18 -11.60
N ALA A 47 -8.10 4.77 -10.40
CA ALA A 47 -9.18 5.69 -10.04
C ALA A 47 -9.25 6.90 -10.99
N VAL A 48 -8.09 7.46 -11.36
CA VAL A 48 -8.01 8.56 -12.35
C VAL A 48 -8.54 8.11 -13.72
N SER A 49 -8.20 6.89 -14.16
CA SER A 49 -8.73 6.37 -15.43
C SER A 49 -10.24 6.12 -15.41
N LEU A 50 -10.78 5.73 -14.26
CA LEU A 50 -12.22 5.51 -14.08
C LEU A 50 -13.00 6.84 -14.04
N TRP A 51 -12.52 7.82 -13.27
CA TRP A 51 -13.18 9.12 -13.13
C TRP A 51 -12.96 10.04 -14.35
N GLY A 52 -11.85 9.86 -15.06
CA GLY A 52 -11.56 10.53 -16.32
C GLY A 52 -12.25 9.90 -17.53
N TRP A 53 -13.09 8.88 -17.33
CA TRP A 53 -13.85 8.29 -18.44
C TRP A 53 -14.98 9.22 -18.87
N ASN A 54 -14.94 9.66 -20.12
CA ASN A 54 -15.98 10.46 -20.75
C ASN A 54 -16.21 9.97 -22.20
N PRO A 55 -17.43 9.51 -22.55
CA PRO A 55 -17.72 9.07 -23.91
C PRO A 55 -17.78 10.22 -24.92
N ASP A 56 -18.12 11.43 -24.48
CA ASP A 56 -18.24 12.61 -25.35
C ASP A 56 -16.89 13.28 -25.64
N ASP A 57 -15.90 13.05 -24.77
CA ASP A 57 -14.52 13.54 -24.93
C ASP A 57 -13.50 12.40 -24.82
N PRO A 58 -13.22 11.70 -25.94
CA PRO A 58 -12.25 10.62 -25.96
C PRO A 58 -10.81 11.11 -25.74
N ALA A 59 -10.51 12.40 -26.00
CA ALA A 59 -9.18 12.94 -25.80
C ALA A 59 -8.82 13.03 -24.31
N LEU A 60 -9.79 13.38 -23.46
CA LEU A 60 -9.62 13.41 -22.00
C LEU A 60 -9.35 11.99 -21.47
N THR A 61 -10.14 11.01 -21.91
CA THR A 61 -9.96 9.59 -21.55
C THR A 61 -8.57 9.08 -22.00
N ALA A 62 -8.14 9.43 -23.22
CA ALA A 62 -6.83 9.03 -23.74
C ALA A 62 -5.66 9.62 -22.93
N ARG A 63 -5.76 10.88 -22.49
CA ARG A 63 -4.75 11.51 -21.62
C ARG A 63 -4.65 10.81 -20.26
N ALA A 64 -5.79 10.47 -19.65
CA ALA A 64 -5.81 9.73 -18.39
C ALA A 64 -5.14 8.34 -18.52
N LEU A 65 -5.40 7.64 -19.62
CA LEU A 65 -4.76 6.35 -19.92
C LEU A 65 -3.26 6.49 -20.20
N MET A 66 -2.83 7.54 -20.91
CA MET A 66 -1.40 7.82 -21.11
C MET A 66 -0.69 8.11 -19.80
N ALA A 67 -1.28 8.94 -18.92
CA ALA A 67 -0.73 9.23 -17.61
C ALA A 67 -0.56 7.94 -16.78
N LYS A 68 -1.57 7.06 -16.79
CA LYS A 68 -1.52 5.75 -16.12
C LYS A 68 -0.36 4.88 -16.63
N ARG A 69 -0.13 4.82 -17.94
CA ARG A 69 1.00 4.07 -18.53
C ARG A 69 2.37 4.56 -18.04
N MET A 70 2.52 5.84 -17.73
CA MET A 70 3.77 6.37 -17.18
C MET A 70 3.96 6.02 -15.70
N VAL A 71 2.85 5.85 -14.97
CA VAL A 71 2.84 5.60 -13.53
C VAL A 71 2.91 4.09 -13.20
N ASP A 72 2.37 3.23 -14.07
CA ASP A 72 2.36 1.77 -13.86
C ASP A 72 3.77 1.17 -13.67
N PRO A 73 4.81 1.53 -14.44
CA PRO A 73 6.18 1.02 -14.21
C PRO A 73 6.73 1.41 -12.83
N ILE A 74 6.36 2.59 -12.32
CA ILE A 74 6.77 3.04 -10.98
C ILE A 74 6.09 2.15 -9.93
N ALA A 75 4.78 1.92 -10.05
CA ALA A 75 4.06 1.02 -9.16
C ALA A 75 4.62 -0.40 -9.18
N LEU A 76 4.98 -0.91 -10.37
CA LEU A 76 5.61 -2.21 -10.54
C LEU A 76 7.01 -2.26 -9.92
N ALA A 77 7.82 -1.22 -10.07
CA ALA A 77 9.12 -1.14 -9.42
C ALA A 77 8.99 -1.29 -7.89
N PHE A 78 8.06 -0.55 -7.27
CA PHE A 78 7.75 -0.70 -5.84
C PHE A 78 7.32 -2.13 -5.49
N GLY A 79 6.46 -2.73 -6.31
CA GLY A 79 5.97 -4.11 -6.12
C GLY A 79 7.07 -5.15 -6.22
N PHE A 80 7.93 -5.06 -7.23
CA PHE A 80 9.05 -5.99 -7.42
C PHE A 80 10.14 -5.81 -6.37
N THR A 81 10.48 -4.57 -5.99
CA THR A 81 11.44 -4.32 -4.91
C THR A 81 10.93 -4.87 -3.59
N TRP A 82 9.64 -4.72 -3.29
CA TRP A 82 9.01 -5.35 -2.13
C TRP A 82 9.19 -6.89 -2.15
N MET A 83 8.83 -7.54 -3.25
CA MET A 83 8.97 -9.00 -3.38
C MET A 83 10.43 -9.45 -3.28
N ALA A 84 11.35 -8.71 -3.90
CA ALA A 84 12.78 -9.00 -3.84
C ALA A 84 13.31 -8.92 -2.39
N LEU A 85 12.92 -7.90 -1.63
CA LEU A 85 13.32 -7.77 -0.22
C LEU A 85 12.77 -8.88 0.66
N VAL A 86 11.55 -9.37 0.39
CA VAL A 86 11.00 -10.54 1.10
C VAL A 86 11.90 -11.75 0.86
N ILE A 87 12.16 -12.08 -0.41
CA ILE A 87 12.95 -13.27 -0.79
C ILE A 87 14.37 -13.19 -0.22
N LEU A 88 15.01 -12.02 -0.30
CA LEU A 88 16.38 -11.83 0.20
C LEU A 88 16.45 -11.80 1.73
N GLY A 89 15.43 -11.25 2.40
CA GLY A 89 15.39 -11.10 3.86
C GLY A 89 14.92 -12.35 4.61
N GLU A 90 14.17 -13.23 3.95
CA GLU A 90 13.51 -14.39 4.57
C GLU A 90 14.47 -15.29 5.37
N PRO A 91 15.63 -15.74 4.85
CA PRO A 91 16.50 -16.64 5.61
C PRO A 91 17.05 -16.01 6.90
N GLY A 92 17.42 -14.73 6.82
CA GLY A 92 17.96 -13.99 7.96
C GLY A 92 16.89 -13.71 9.02
N ILE A 93 15.70 -13.32 8.59
CA ILE A 93 14.57 -13.02 9.49
C ILE A 93 14.06 -14.30 10.16
N GLU A 94 13.88 -15.39 9.41
CA GLU A 94 13.45 -16.66 9.98
C GLU A 94 14.42 -17.18 11.04
N HIS A 95 15.72 -17.12 10.75
CA HIS A 95 16.73 -17.57 11.70
C HIS A 95 16.67 -16.79 13.02
N GLN A 96 16.38 -15.49 12.98
CA GLN A 96 16.22 -14.67 14.19
C GLN A 96 14.89 -14.95 14.90
N LEU A 97 13.79 -15.09 14.16
CA LEU A 97 12.47 -15.38 14.74
C LEU A 97 12.42 -16.75 15.45
N ARG A 98 13.18 -17.73 14.96
CA ARG A 98 13.30 -19.05 15.59
C ARG A 98 14.04 -19.02 16.93
N LYS A 99 14.91 -18.04 17.17
CA LYS A 99 15.65 -17.91 18.45
C LYS A 99 14.76 -17.42 19.58
N ALA A 100 13.78 -16.57 19.28
CA ALA A 100 12.85 -16.01 20.25
C ALA A 100 11.44 -15.98 19.65
N PRO A 101 10.74 -17.12 19.61
CA PRO A 101 9.38 -17.18 19.09
C PRO A 101 8.45 -16.43 20.04
N LEU A 102 8.15 -15.18 19.69
CA LEU A 102 7.14 -14.39 20.38
C LEU A 102 5.76 -14.87 19.92
N PRO A 103 4.83 -15.21 20.84
CA PRO A 103 3.47 -15.53 20.45
C PRO A 103 2.84 -14.31 19.78
N VAL A 104 2.55 -14.42 18.48
CA VAL A 104 1.91 -13.35 17.73
C VAL A 104 0.42 -13.38 18.00
N ASP A 105 -0.04 -12.56 18.95
CA ASP A 105 -1.48 -12.35 19.17
C ASP A 105 -2.04 -11.36 18.13
N MET A 106 -2.41 -11.89 16.97
CA MET A 106 -3.06 -11.13 15.90
C MET A 106 -4.48 -10.68 16.29
N TRP A 107 -5.12 -11.42 17.20
CA TRP A 107 -6.52 -11.21 17.58
C TRP A 107 -6.70 -10.03 18.52
N SER A 108 -5.66 -9.66 19.28
CA SER A 108 -5.62 -8.42 20.08
C SER A 108 -5.93 -7.15 19.27
N ARG A 109 -5.72 -7.18 17.95
CA ARG A 109 -5.92 -6.03 17.05
C ARG A 109 -7.32 -5.97 16.42
N TRP A 110 -8.24 -6.86 16.79
CA TRP A 110 -9.62 -6.90 16.28
C TRP A 110 -10.36 -5.54 16.22
N PRO A 111 -10.34 -4.69 17.26
CA PRO A 111 -11.05 -3.40 17.18
C PRO A 111 -10.48 -2.46 16.12
N VAL A 112 -9.19 -2.58 15.77
CA VAL A 112 -8.58 -1.80 14.68
C VAL A 112 -9.12 -2.28 13.33
N LEU A 113 -9.28 -3.60 13.16
CA LEU A 113 -9.87 -4.18 11.95
C LEU A 113 -11.34 -3.75 11.79
N GLY A 114 -12.11 -3.76 12.87
CA GLY A 114 -13.51 -3.30 12.86
C GLY A 114 -13.64 -1.85 12.40
N ARG A 115 -12.78 -0.93 12.89
CA ARG A 115 -12.76 0.47 12.43
C ARG A 115 -12.45 0.59 10.94
N ALA A 116 -11.49 -0.19 10.44
CA ALA A 116 -11.14 -0.18 9.02
C ALA A 116 -12.30 -0.69 8.15
N LEU A 117 -12.98 -1.77 8.57
CA LEU A 117 -14.16 -2.31 7.90
C LEU A 117 -15.30 -1.30 7.81
N ILE A 118 -15.56 -0.53 8.88
CA ILE A 118 -16.58 0.52 8.87
C ILE A 118 -16.27 1.58 7.81
N VAL A 119 -15.02 2.04 7.72
CA VAL A 119 -14.62 3.01 6.70
C VAL A 119 -14.85 2.46 5.30
N ILE A 120 -14.47 1.19 5.04
CA ILE A 120 -14.70 0.53 3.75
C ILE A 120 -16.20 0.48 3.42
N ALA A 121 -17.03 0.06 4.38
CA ALA A 121 -18.47 -0.03 4.20
C ALA A 121 -19.12 1.33 3.91
N LEU A 122 -18.71 2.38 4.63
CA LEU A 122 -19.18 3.75 4.40
C LEU A 122 -18.74 4.29 3.04
N SER A 123 -17.49 4.06 2.64
CA SER A 123 -16.99 4.44 1.31
C SER A 123 -17.74 3.71 0.20
N PHE A 124 -18.06 2.43 0.39
CA PHE A 124 -18.84 1.65 -0.56
C PHE A 124 -20.29 2.15 -0.66
N ALA A 125 -20.94 2.44 0.46
CA ALA A 125 -22.29 3.00 0.48
C ALA A 125 -22.34 4.36 -0.22
N ALA A 126 -21.37 5.24 0.05
CA ALA A 126 -21.26 6.54 -0.63
C ALA A 126 -21.10 6.38 -2.16
N ALA A 127 -20.28 5.42 -2.61
CA ALA A 127 -20.11 5.13 -4.03
C ALA A 127 -21.41 4.60 -4.67
N LEU A 128 -22.14 3.70 -4.01
CA LEU A 128 -23.44 3.21 -4.47
C LEU A 128 -24.47 4.33 -4.64
N VAL A 129 -24.58 5.20 -3.63
CA VAL A 129 -25.48 6.36 -3.68
C VAL A 129 -25.11 7.26 -4.86
N ALA A 130 -23.83 7.57 -5.06
CA ALA A 130 -23.39 8.39 -6.18
C ALA A 130 -23.71 7.78 -7.56
N VAL A 131 -23.80 6.46 -7.68
CA VAL A 131 -24.17 5.79 -8.95
C VAL A 131 -25.68 5.76 -9.15
N ILE A 132 -26.45 5.52 -8.08
CA ILE A 132 -27.92 5.43 -8.17
C ILE A 132 -28.56 6.80 -8.41
N PHE A 133 -28.01 7.87 -7.83
CA PHE A 133 -28.55 9.23 -7.92
C PHE A 133 -27.85 10.11 -8.97
N ARG A 134 -27.09 9.50 -9.89
CA ARG A 134 -26.53 10.15 -11.08
C ARG A 134 -27.43 9.91 -12.28
#